data_AF-A0A2D5UHB6-F1
#
_entry.id   AF-A0A2D5UHB6-F1
#
_cell.length_a   1.000
_cell.length_b   1.000
_cell.length_c   1.000
_cell.angle_alpha   90.00
_cell.angle_beta   90.00
_cell.angle_gamma   90.00
#
_symmetry.space_group_name_H-M   'P 1'
#
loop_
_entity.id
_entity.type
_entity.pdbx_description
1 polymer ?
#
loop_
_entity_poly.entity_id
_entity_poly.type
_entity_poly.pdbx_seq_one_letter_code
_entity_poly.pdbx_strand_id
1 'polypeptide(L)'
;MVLIAKIKSLTITFTLLFSLSFTVLLYAQDDNYKGKEASLSTTELSAKAETTDFKNNISAKIFIDEKNSYFAVDVRKLLSTYEEIRILELSFSNNNLVNIGSDKNTGFYFFLVNNTLNISEEDVNNLFNDFLVQTKTELLELNEEQLRLWLIQHDKYSKK
;
A
#
# COMPACT_ATOMS: atom_id res chain seq x y z
N MET A 1 -29.72 44.28 -12.36
CA MET A 1 -28.79 43.22 -12.84
C MET A 1 -27.57 43.09 -11.90
N VAL A 2 -27.79 42.82 -10.60
CA VAL A 2 -26.71 42.75 -9.58
C VAL A 2 -26.83 41.51 -8.67
N LEU A 3 -27.98 40.82 -8.65
CA LEU A 3 -28.22 39.69 -7.76
C LEU A 3 -27.57 38.37 -8.24
N ILE A 4 -27.48 38.15 -9.55
CA ILE A 4 -26.96 36.91 -10.15
C ILE A 4 -25.44 36.77 -9.99
N ALA A 5 -24.71 37.90 -9.92
CA ALA A 5 -23.25 37.90 -9.78
C ALA A 5 -22.78 37.52 -8.36
N LYS A 6 -23.54 37.88 -7.31
CA LYS A 6 -23.19 37.55 -5.91
C LYS A 6 -23.33 36.05 -5.60
N ILE A 7 -24.31 35.37 -6.21
CA ILE A 7 -24.56 33.94 -5.98
C ILE A 7 -23.46 33.07 -6.61
N LYS A 8 -22.90 33.49 -7.75
CA LYS A 8 -21.78 32.81 -8.41
C LYS A 8 -20.46 32.98 -7.66
N SER A 9 -20.23 34.13 -7.04
CA SER A 9 -19.04 34.38 -6.23
C SER A 9 -19.04 33.52 -4.96
N LEU A 10 -20.18 33.39 -4.27
CA LEU A 10 -20.29 32.65 -3.01
C LEU A 10 -20.14 31.13 -3.17
N THR A 11 -20.54 30.58 -4.32
CA THR A 11 -20.42 29.14 -4.61
C THR A 11 -18.98 28.74 -4.93
N ILE A 12 -18.22 29.60 -5.64
CA ILE A 12 -16.82 29.35 -5.98
C ILE A 12 -15.92 29.40 -4.73
N THR A 13 -16.20 30.29 -3.77
CA THR A 13 -15.45 30.32 -2.50
C THR A 13 -15.70 29.06 -1.66
N PHE A 14 -16.90 28.47 -1.74
CA PHE A 14 -17.23 27.25 -1.00
C PHE A 14 -16.55 26.01 -1.60
N THR A 15 -16.34 25.97 -2.93
CA THR A 15 -15.61 24.86 -3.57
C THR A 15 -14.11 24.94 -3.30
N LEU A 16 -13.54 26.15 -3.21
CA LEU A 16 -12.12 26.34 -2.92
C LEU A 16 -11.74 26.00 -1.46
N LEU A 17 -12.66 26.20 -0.50
CA LEU A 17 -12.45 25.78 0.88
C LEU A 17 -12.48 24.26 1.06
N PHE A 18 -13.24 23.54 0.22
CA PHE A 18 -13.33 22.08 0.30
C PHE A 18 -12.08 21.37 -0.24
N SER A 19 -11.32 22.04 -1.13
CA SER A 19 -10.03 21.53 -1.63
C SER A 19 -8.86 21.74 -0.65
N LEU A 20 -9.00 22.59 0.37
CA LEU A 20 -7.99 22.81 1.40
C LEU A 20 -8.17 21.93 2.63
N SER A 21 -9.28 21.17 2.71
CA SER A 21 -9.54 20.19 3.78
C SER A 21 -9.01 18.79 3.49
N PHE A 22 -8.23 18.58 2.43
CA PHE A 22 -7.30 17.45 2.38
C PHE A 22 -6.16 17.73 3.36
N THR A 23 -6.53 17.68 4.65
CA THR A 23 -5.61 17.44 5.73
C THR A 23 -4.82 16.22 5.31
N VAL A 24 -3.52 16.43 5.12
CA VAL A 24 -2.55 15.37 5.11
C VAL A 24 -2.76 14.64 6.44
N LEU A 25 -3.59 13.59 6.44
CA LEU A 25 -3.53 12.57 7.47
C LEU A 25 -2.17 11.92 7.24
N LEU A 26 -1.15 12.53 7.83
CA LEU A 26 0.02 11.81 8.28
C LEU A 26 -0.55 10.85 9.34
N TYR A 27 -1.04 9.70 8.88
CA TYR A 27 -1.19 8.54 9.74
C TYR A 27 0.20 8.26 10.27
N ALA A 28 0.47 8.76 11.47
CA ALA A 28 1.48 8.18 12.32
C ALA A 28 1.02 6.73 12.51
N GLN A 29 1.58 5.80 11.73
CA GLN A 29 1.45 4.38 11.99
C GLN A 29 1.87 4.19 13.45
N ASP A 30 0.88 3.80 14.24
CA ASP A 30 0.87 3.78 15.68
C ASP A 30 2.12 3.07 16.24
N ASP A 31 2.64 3.52 17.40
CA ASP A 31 3.78 2.89 18.09
C ASP A 31 3.48 1.42 18.50
N ASN A 32 2.24 0.96 18.31
CA ASN A 32 1.76 -0.40 18.50
C ASN A 32 2.51 -1.49 17.69
N TYR A 33 3.29 -1.11 16.67
CA TYR A 33 4.10 -2.06 15.89
C TYR A 33 5.52 -2.25 16.45
N LYS A 34 5.99 -1.39 17.37
CA LYS A 34 7.35 -1.50 17.95
C LYS A 34 7.40 -2.58 19.03
N GLY A 35 7.93 -3.74 18.65
CA GLY A 35 8.36 -4.81 19.56
C GLY A 35 9.56 -4.41 20.42
N LYS A 36 9.76 -5.12 21.54
CA LYS A 36 11.07 -5.19 22.22
C LYS A 36 11.96 -6.30 21.63
N GLU A 37 11.39 -7.11 20.73
CA GLU A 37 12.05 -8.17 19.99
C GLU A 37 13.05 -7.58 18.97
N ALA A 38 14.12 -8.32 18.67
CA ALA A 38 15.03 -7.94 17.60
C ALA A 38 14.24 -7.89 16.28
N SER A 39 14.17 -6.72 15.64
CA SER A 39 13.58 -6.62 14.31
C SER A 39 14.38 -7.51 13.37
N LEU A 40 13.75 -8.54 12.79
CA LEU A 40 14.38 -9.34 11.74
C LEU A 40 14.88 -8.39 10.65
N SER A 41 16.13 -8.58 10.26
CA SER A 41 16.70 -7.84 9.14
C SER A 41 15.94 -8.19 7.85
N THR A 42 15.94 -7.28 6.88
CA THR A 42 15.39 -7.54 5.55
C THR A 42 16.00 -8.78 4.90
N THR A 43 17.29 -9.06 5.14
CA THR A 43 17.96 -10.27 4.67
C THR A 43 17.34 -11.55 5.26
N GLU A 44 17.04 -11.56 6.56
CA GLU A 44 16.41 -12.72 7.21
C GLU A 44 14.98 -12.93 6.74
N LEU A 45 14.21 -11.86 6.57
CA LEU A 45 12.86 -11.92 6.03
C LEU A 45 12.85 -12.43 4.59
N SER A 46 13.82 -12.00 3.78
CA SER A 46 13.97 -12.47 2.40
C SER A 46 14.30 -13.96 2.34
N ALA A 47 15.23 -14.45 3.17
CA ALA A 47 15.55 -15.87 3.24
C ALA A 47 14.33 -16.74 3.65
N LYS A 48 13.50 -16.24 4.57
CA LYS A 48 12.24 -16.89 4.93
C LYS A 48 11.24 -16.87 3.77
N ALA A 49 11.09 -15.75 3.08
CA ALA A 49 10.19 -15.62 1.94
C ALA A 49 10.57 -16.58 0.80
N GLU A 50 11.86 -16.69 0.45
CA GLU A 50 12.32 -17.61 -0.60
C GLU A 50 12.05 -19.09 -0.31
N THR A 51 11.92 -19.47 0.96
CA THR A 51 11.64 -20.86 1.37
C THR A 51 10.16 -21.11 1.67
N THR A 52 9.32 -20.08 1.58
CA THR A 52 7.90 -20.16 1.89
C THR A 52 7.10 -20.54 0.64
N ASP A 53 6.19 -21.51 0.76
CA ASP A 53 5.20 -21.80 -0.28
C ASP A 53 4.04 -20.81 -0.20
N PHE A 54 3.87 -20.03 -1.27
CA PHE A 54 2.82 -19.02 -1.39
C PHE A 54 1.45 -19.61 -1.76
N LYS A 55 1.32 -20.91 -2.04
CA LYS A 55 0.04 -21.60 -2.32
C LYS A 55 -0.81 -20.87 -3.37
N ASN A 56 -0.18 -20.41 -4.45
CA ASN A 56 -0.76 -19.60 -5.53
C ASN A 56 -1.22 -18.16 -5.16
N ASN A 57 -1.06 -17.71 -3.92
CA ASN A 57 -1.30 -16.32 -3.54
C ASN A 57 -0.10 -15.43 -3.89
N ILE A 58 -0.32 -14.12 -3.97
CA ILE A 58 0.79 -13.16 -4.09
C ILE A 58 1.47 -12.86 -2.76
N SER A 59 0.80 -13.14 -1.64
CA SER A 59 1.32 -12.97 -0.29
C SER A 59 1.37 -14.29 0.47
N ALA A 60 2.24 -14.35 1.48
CA ALA A 60 2.28 -15.45 2.44
C ALA A 60 2.80 -14.97 3.78
N LYS A 61 2.36 -15.60 4.87
CA LYS A 61 2.93 -15.39 6.20
C LYS A 61 4.27 -16.14 6.29
N ILE A 62 5.33 -15.41 6.59
CA ILE A 62 6.71 -15.94 6.59
C ILE A 62 7.27 -16.10 8.01
N PHE A 63 6.69 -15.41 8.99
CA PHE A 63 7.12 -15.46 10.38
C PHE A 63 6.02 -14.94 11.31
N ILE A 64 6.09 -15.33 12.58
CA ILE A 64 5.23 -14.80 13.65
C ILE A 64 6.06 -14.67 14.92
N ASP A 65 5.97 -13.51 15.58
CA ASP A 65 6.47 -13.28 16.94
C ASP A 65 5.30 -13.02 17.90
N GLU A 66 5.59 -12.61 19.14
CA GLU A 66 4.56 -12.33 20.14
C GLU A 66 3.60 -11.21 19.73
N LYS A 67 4.09 -10.17 19.03
CA LYS A 67 3.33 -8.97 18.70
C LYS A 67 2.78 -8.97 17.28
N ASN A 68 3.51 -9.53 16.32
CA ASN A 68 3.22 -9.37 14.91
C ASN A 68 3.33 -10.67 14.11
N SER A 69 2.51 -10.75 13.08
CA SER A 69 2.65 -11.69 11.97
C SER A 69 3.30 -10.96 10.79
N TYR A 70 4.32 -11.58 10.20
CA TYR A 70 5.12 -11.02 9.12
C TYR A 70 4.69 -11.66 7.82
N PHE A 71 4.41 -10.83 6.83
CA PHE A 71 3.98 -11.26 5.51
C PHE A 71 4.98 -10.79 4.46
N ALA A 72 5.21 -11.63 3.46
CA ALA A 72 5.91 -11.26 2.24
C ALA A 72 4.90 -11.19 1.09
N VAL A 73 5.03 -10.20 0.23
CA VAL A 73 4.39 -10.12 -1.08
C VAL A 73 5.46 -10.40 -2.13
N ASP A 74 5.26 -11.41 -2.96
CA ASP A 74 6.15 -11.76 -4.06
C ASP A 74 5.90 -10.84 -5.25
N VAL A 75 6.74 -9.81 -5.38
CA VAL A 75 6.59 -8.81 -6.44
C VAL A 75 6.95 -9.36 -7.81
N ARG A 76 7.63 -10.52 -7.89
CA ARG A 76 7.93 -11.19 -9.16
C ARG A 76 6.65 -11.72 -9.84
N LYS A 77 5.54 -11.82 -9.09
CA LYS A 77 4.21 -12.15 -9.62
C LYS A 77 3.45 -10.94 -10.14
N LEU A 78 3.99 -9.74 -9.97
CA LEU A 78 3.45 -8.49 -10.51
C LEU A 78 4.06 -8.23 -11.88
N LEU A 79 3.23 -7.78 -12.83
CA LEU A 79 3.58 -7.70 -14.24
C LEU A 79 4.03 -6.31 -14.69
N SER A 80 3.91 -5.30 -13.82
CA SER A 80 4.29 -3.93 -14.16
C SER A 80 4.69 -3.11 -12.95
N THR A 81 5.47 -2.07 -13.20
CA THR A 81 5.80 -1.05 -12.19
C THR A 81 4.56 -0.34 -11.66
N TYR A 82 3.51 -0.22 -12.47
CA TYR A 82 2.22 0.29 -12.00
C TYR A 82 1.62 -0.61 -10.92
N GLU A 83 1.63 -1.94 -11.14
CA GLU A 83 1.13 -2.90 -10.15
C GLU A 83 1.88 -2.80 -8.82
N GLU A 84 3.20 -2.73 -8.89
CA GLU A 84 4.07 -2.57 -7.71
C GLU A 84 3.74 -1.31 -6.91
N ILE A 85 3.70 -0.15 -7.56
CA ILE A 85 3.45 1.14 -6.89
C ILE A 85 2.03 1.15 -6.33
N ARG A 86 1.04 0.70 -7.10
CA ARG A 86 -0.36 0.80 -6.69
C ARG A 86 -0.70 -0.09 -5.50
N ILE A 87 -0.16 -1.32 -5.45
CA ILE A 87 -0.30 -2.20 -4.28
C ILE A 87 0.31 -1.56 -3.04
N LEU A 88 1.47 -0.90 -3.16
CA LEU A 88 2.07 -0.17 -2.05
C LEU A 88 1.14 0.95 -1.55
N GLU A 89 0.58 1.76 -2.44
CA GLU A 89 -0.36 2.84 -2.05
C GLU A 89 -1.62 2.34 -1.35
N LEU A 90 -2.22 1.26 -1.87
CA LEU A 90 -3.37 0.62 -1.25
C LEU A 90 -3.02 0.06 0.13
N SER A 91 -1.83 -0.52 0.27
CA SER A 91 -1.34 -1.02 1.57
C SER A 91 -1.10 0.09 2.58
N PHE A 92 -0.58 1.26 2.17
CA PHE A 92 -0.40 2.42 3.06
C PHE A 92 -1.72 3.02 3.54
N SER A 93 -2.79 2.84 2.75
CA SER A 93 -4.14 3.27 3.11
C SER A 93 -4.85 2.26 4.02
N ASN A 94 -4.26 1.09 4.26
CA ASN A 94 -4.82 0.05 5.10
C ASN A 94 -4.29 0.14 6.53
N ASN A 95 -5.19 0.26 7.51
CA ASN A 95 -4.81 0.45 8.91
C ASN A 95 -4.25 -0.80 9.60
N ASN A 96 -4.40 -1.97 8.98
CA ASN A 96 -3.99 -3.26 9.54
C ASN A 96 -2.63 -3.73 9.02
N LEU A 97 -2.07 -3.05 8.02
CA LEU A 97 -0.81 -3.38 7.39
C LEU A 97 0.22 -2.28 7.66
N VAL A 98 1.42 -2.71 8.01
CA VAL A 98 2.59 -1.82 8.08
C VAL A 98 3.66 -2.34 7.14
N ASN A 99 3.98 -1.57 6.12
CA ASN A 99 5.12 -1.86 5.26
C ASN A 99 6.42 -1.62 6.04
N ILE A 100 7.23 -2.67 6.20
CA ILE A 100 8.51 -2.64 6.91
C ILE A 100 9.71 -2.70 5.98
N GLY A 101 9.48 -2.58 4.68
CA GLY A 101 10.52 -2.45 3.69
C GLY A 101 10.30 -3.30 2.46
N SER A 102 11.14 -3.02 1.49
CA SER A 102 11.28 -3.79 0.27
C SER A 102 12.77 -3.94 -0.01
N ASP A 103 13.16 -5.06 -0.60
CA ASP A 103 14.46 -5.15 -1.24
C ASP A 103 14.26 -5.49 -2.71
N LYS A 104 14.54 -4.51 -3.58
CA LYS A 104 14.44 -4.63 -5.04
C LYS A 104 15.29 -5.79 -5.58
N ASN A 105 16.31 -6.22 -4.86
CA ASN A 105 17.15 -7.36 -5.26
C ASN A 105 16.52 -8.71 -4.90
N THR A 106 15.61 -8.73 -3.93
CA THR A 106 15.01 -9.98 -3.39
C THR A 106 13.67 -10.30 -4.03
N GLY A 107 13.01 -9.32 -4.63
CA GLY A 107 11.69 -9.54 -5.24
C GLY A 107 10.56 -9.67 -4.23
N PHE A 108 10.73 -9.15 -3.01
CA PHE A 108 9.67 -9.12 -2.00
C PHE A 108 9.44 -7.75 -1.38
N TYR A 109 8.17 -7.50 -1.03
CA TYR A 109 7.75 -6.46 -0.09
C TYR A 109 7.33 -7.10 1.23
N PHE A 110 7.70 -6.49 2.35
CA PHE A 110 7.46 -7.02 3.69
C PHE A 110 6.47 -6.19 4.47
N PHE A 111 5.55 -6.88 5.15
CA PHE A 111 4.46 -6.26 5.90
C PHE A 111 4.32 -6.89 7.29
N LEU A 112 3.89 -6.07 8.25
CA LEU A 112 3.47 -6.50 9.57
C LEU A 112 1.96 -6.39 9.73
N VAL A 113 1.39 -7.34 10.44
CA VAL A 113 0.04 -7.30 10.99
C VAL A 113 0.12 -7.56 12.49
N ASN A 114 -0.44 -6.67 13.30
CA ASN A 114 -0.44 -6.83 14.75
C ASN A 114 -1.34 -7.99 15.18
N ASN A 115 -0.82 -8.92 15.97
CA ASN A 115 -1.52 -10.13 16.41
C ASN A 115 -2.77 -9.82 17.26
N THR A 116 -2.83 -8.67 17.93
CA THR A 116 -4.01 -8.25 18.71
C THR A 116 -5.24 -7.99 17.85
N LEU A 117 -5.06 -7.78 16.54
CA LEU A 117 -6.16 -7.59 15.59
C LEU A 117 -6.85 -8.91 15.23
N ASN A 118 -6.27 -10.08 15.58
CA ASN A 118 -6.80 -11.41 15.27
C ASN A 118 -7.13 -11.63 13.78
N ILE A 119 -6.37 -11.01 12.87
CA ILE A 119 -6.54 -11.17 11.43
C ILE A 119 -5.88 -12.47 10.99
N SER A 120 -6.61 -13.30 10.24
CA SER A 120 -6.08 -14.57 9.77
C SER A 120 -5.14 -14.39 8.58
N GLU A 121 -4.33 -15.41 8.29
CA GLU A 121 -3.50 -15.43 7.08
C GLU A 121 -4.35 -15.41 5.80
N GLU A 122 -5.52 -16.04 5.83
CA GLU A 122 -6.47 -16.03 4.72
C GLU A 122 -7.01 -14.62 4.46
N ASP A 123 -7.35 -13.87 5.51
CA ASP A 123 -7.81 -12.48 5.38
C ASP A 123 -6.75 -11.58 4.76
N VAL A 124 -5.48 -11.74 5.15
CA VAL A 124 -4.38 -10.97 4.57
C VAL A 124 -4.14 -11.35 3.10
N ASN A 125 -4.22 -12.64 2.78
CA ASN A 125 -4.11 -13.10 1.39
C ASN A 125 -5.25 -12.57 0.52
N ASN A 126 -6.48 -12.59 1.02
CA ASN A 126 -7.64 -12.02 0.35
C ASN A 126 -7.45 -10.51 0.13
N LEU A 127 -6.97 -9.79 1.14
CA LEU A 127 -6.69 -8.36 1.04
C LEU A 127 -5.68 -8.02 -0.07
N PHE A 128 -4.57 -8.74 -0.16
CA PHE A 128 -3.59 -8.52 -1.23
C PHE A 128 -4.11 -8.94 -2.61
N ASN A 129 -4.89 -10.02 -2.69
CA ASN A 129 -5.55 -10.41 -3.93
C ASN A 129 -6.57 -9.35 -4.40
N ASP A 130 -7.33 -8.75 -3.47
CA ASP A 130 -8.26 -7.66 -3.77
C ASP A 130 -7.51 -6.43 -4.30
N PHE A 131 -6.37 -6.08 -3.69
CA PHE A 131 -5.51 -5.01 -4.20
C PHE A 131 -5.03 -5.29 -5.62
N LEU A 132 -4.62 -6.53 -5.92
CA LEU A 132 -4.18 -6.92 -7.26
C LEU A 132 -5.32 -6.84 -8.27
N VAL A 133 -6.52 -7.32 -7.93
CA VAL A 133 -7.70 -7.26 -8.79
C VAL A 133 -8.09 -5.82 -9.08
N GLN A 134 -8.15 -4.97 -8.05
CA GLN A 134 -8.41 -3.54 -8.19
C GLN A 134 -7.38 -2.90 -9.11
N THR A 135 -6.10 -3.14 -8.85
CA THR A 135 -5.00 -2.57 -9.62
C THR A 135 -5.03 -2.98 -11.09
N LYS A 136 -5.32 -4.26 -11.38
CA LYS A 136 -5.46 -4.74 -12.77
C LYS A 136 -6.66 -4.12 -13.47
N THR A 137 -7.76 -3.94 -12.74
CA THR A 137 -8.95 -3.28 -13.28
C THR A 137 -8.66 -1.82 -13.62
N GLU A 138 -8.06 -1.08 -12.70
CA GLU A 138 -7.63 0.31 -12.92
C GLU A 138 -6.66 0.42 -14.11
N LEU A 139 -5.69 -0.50 -14.23
CA LEU A 139 -4.71 -0.49 -15.33
C LEU A 139 -5.36 -0.66 -16.71
N LEU A 140 -6.42 -1.48 -16.82
CA LEU A 140 -7.14 -1.69 -18.07
C LEU A 140 -7.93 -0.45 -18.52
N GLU A 141 -8.25 0.45 -17.60
CA GLU A 141 -8.97 1.70 -17.88
C GLU A 141 -8.05 2.84 -18.32
N LEU A 142 -6.73 2.69 -18.10
CA LEU A 142 -5.73 3.71 -18.45
C LEU A 142 -5.20 3.48 -19.87
N ASN A 143 -5.18 4.55 -20.68
CA ASN A 143 -4.39 4.56 -21.91
C ASN A 143 -2.91 4.82 -21.62
N GLU A 144 -2.06 4.65 -22.63
CA GLU A 144 -0.59 4.79 -22.51
C GLU A 144 -0.15 6.14 -21.94
N GLU A 145 -0.76 7.24 -22.40
CA GLU A 145 -0.39 8.58 -21.94
C GLU A 145 -0.85 8.84 -20.49
N GLN A 146 -2.04 8.37 -20.12
CA GLN A 146 -2.52 8.43 -18.74
C GLN A 146 -1.63 7.62 -17.80
N LEU A 147 -1.25 6.39 -18.21
CA LEU A 147 -0.33 5.54 -17.46
C LEU A 147 1.03 6.22 -17.28
N ARG A 148 1.58 6.80 -18.35
CA ARG A 148 2.85 7.52 -18.31
C ARG A 148 2.81 8.70 -17.34
N LEU A 149 1.76 9.52 -17.40
CA LEU A 149 1.59 10.66 -16.51
C LEU A 149 1.41 10.23 -15.05
N TRP A 150 0.65 9.16 -14.82
CA TRP A 150 0.46 8.58 -13.49
C TRP A 150 1.80 8.10 -12.91
N LEU A 151 2.59 7.33 -13.66
CA LEU A 151 3.89 6.84 -13.20
C LEU A 151 4.84 8.00 -12.83
N ILE A 152 4.83 9.10 -13.59
CA ILE A 152 5.63 10.30 -13.28
C ILE A 152 5.16 10.99 -12.00
N GLN A 153 3.85 11.06 -11.76
CA GLN A 153 3.30 11.69 -10.57
C GLN A 153 3.55 10.86 -9.31
N HIS A 154 3.56 9.53 -9.45
CA HIS A 154 3.72 8.56 -8.37
C HIS A 154 5.17 8.05 -8.21
N ASP A 155 6.09 8.69 -8.93
CA ASP A 155 7.54 8.45 -8.97
C ASP A 155 8.27 8.64 -7.61
N LYS A 156 7.55 9.06 -6.56
CA LYS A 156 8.07 9.10 -5.18
C LYS A 156 8.58 7.74 -4.69
N TYR A 157 8.12 6.64 -5.30
CA TYR A 157 8.57 5.28 -5.05
C TYR A 157 9.69 4.80 -6.01
N SER A 158 10.02 5.58 -7.04
CA SER A 158 11.06 5.24 -8.02
C SER A 158 12.41 5.91 -7.69
N LYS A 159 12.41 7.10 -7.10
CA LYS A 159 13.63 7.83 -6.74
C LYS A 159 14.33 7.19 -5.54
N LYS A 160 15.44 6.52 -5.85
CA LYS A 160 16.52 6.16 -4.92
C LYS A 160 17.10 7.40 -4.26
#